data_AF-A0A9P6WI05-F1
#
_entry.id   AF-A0A9P6WI05-F1
#
_cell.length_a   1.000
_cell.length_b   1.000
_cell.length_c   1.000
_cell.angle_alpha   90.00
_cell.angle_beta   90.00
_cell.angle_gamma   90.00
#
_symmetry.space_group_name_H-M   'P 1'
#
loop_
_entity.id
_entity.type
_entity.pdbx_description
1 polymer ?
#
loop_
_entity_poly.entity_id
_entity_poly.type
_entity_poly.pdbx_seq_one_letter_code
_entity_poly.pdbx_strand_id
1 'polypeptide(L)'
;MLPSLRLCLSIISLGLIAPAIADFQDKLFPSNIGCAISGASLVNGFSANIYAYTYSDMSDYSNAAYFNGDYATSLLTTVSNIADPNFVNNQGYASSTTSQLWGVDVPITNFAAQLTGYFYGKL
;
A
#
# COMPACT_ATOMS: atom_id res chain seq x y z
N MET A 1 -31.53 4.31 -28.19
CA MET A 1 -31.39 2.95 -28.74
C MET A 1 -30.17 2.30 -28.09
N LEU A 2 -30.39 1.24 -27.32
CA LEU A 2 -29.37 0.20 -27.03
C LEU A 2 -28.88 -0.42 -28.36
N PRO A 3 -27.95 -1.39 -28.38
CA PRO A 3 -26.72 -1.61 -27.60
C PRO A 3 -25.57 -2.03 -28.55
N SER A 4 -24.35 -2.23 -28.06
CA SER A 4 -23.32 -3.13 -28.66
C SER A 4 -21.96 -2.78 -28.07
N LEU A 5 -20.99 -3.67 -27.88
CA LEU A 5 -20.93 -5.12 -27.91
C LEU A 5 -19.57 -5.42 -27.26
N ARG A 6 -19.50 -6.53 -26.55
CA ARG A 6 -18.28 -7.10 -25.96
C ARG A 6 -17.19 -7.22 -27.03
N LEU A 7 -15.93 -6.95 -26.70
CA LEU A 7 -14.85 -7.81 -27.20
C LEU A 7 -13.65 -7.83 -26.26
N CYS A 8 -13.40 -9.04 -25.79
CA CYS A 8 -12.21 -9.54 -25.12
C CYS A 8 -11.01 -9.47 -26.08
N LEU A 9 -9.82 -9.10 -25.60
CA LEU A 9 -8.62 -9.77 -26.10
C LEU A 9 -7.46 -9.67 -25.10
N SER A 10 -7.13 -10.83 -24.53
CA SER A 10 -5.91 -11.08 -23.77
C SER A 10 -4.69 -10.99 -24.68
N ILE A 11 -3.64 -10.27 -24.29
CA ILE A 11 -2.32 -10.44 -24.91
C ILE A 11 -1.25 -10.48 -23.82
N ILE A 12 -0.61 -11.66 -23.79
CA ILE A 12 0.55 -12.07 -23.03
C ILE A 12 1.74 -11.18 -23.42
N SER A 13 2.39 -10.56 -22.43
CA SER A 13 3.60 -9.79 -22.68
C SER A 13 4.82 -10.71 -22.82
N LEU A 14 5.46 -10.70 -23.98
CA LEU A 14 6.88 -11.07 -24.10
C LEU A 14 7.54 -10.18 -25.16
N GLY A 15 8.32 -9.21 -24.66
CA GLY A 15 9.65 -8.89 -25.16
C GLY A 15 9.81 -8.01 -26.41
N LEU A 16 10.46 -6.86 -26.16
CA LEU A 16 11.48 -6.18 -26.97
C LEU A 16 11.09 -5.02 -27.93
N ILE A 17 11.51 -3.83 -27.47
CA ILE A 17 12.14 -2.69 -28.17
C ILE A 17 11.33 -1.93 -29.25
N ALA A 18 10.88 -0.72 -28.91
CA ALA A 18 11.04 0.53 -29.70
C ALA A 18 10.53 1.73 -28.87
N PRO A 19 11.09 2.95 -29.04
CA PRO A 19 10.84 4.06 -28.13
C PRO A 19 9.50 4.73 -28.44
N ALA A 20 8.50 4.51 -27.58
CA ALA A 20 7.25 5.27 -27.64
C ALA A 20 7.44 6.62 -26.90
N ILE A 21 8.22 7.53 -27.50
CA ILE A 21 8.07 8.96 -27.24
C ILE A 21 6.90 9.44 -28.11
N ALA A 22 5.69 9.02 -27.80
CA ALA A 22 4.45 9.52 -28.40
C ALA A 22 3.26 8.97 -27.62
N ASP A 23 2.95 9.57 -26.45
CA ASP A 23 1.58 10.01 -26.12
C ASP A 23 1.51 10.74 -24.76
N PHE A 24 2.48 11.61 -24.45
CA PHE A 24 2.44 12.46 -23.25
C PHE A 24 1.82 13.83 -23.54
N GLN A 25 0.66 13.85 -24.20
CA GLN A 25 -0.17 15.05 -24.29
C GLN A 25 -1.56 14.75 -23.71
N ASP A 26 -1.70 15.11 -22.42
CA ASP A 26 -2.95 15.44 -21.74
C ASP A 26 -3.97 14.34 -21.35
N LYS A 27 -3.57 13.07 -21.17
CA LYS A 27 -4.52 12.01 -20.72
C LYS A 27 -4.06 11.05 -19.62
N LEU A 28 -3.39 11.55 -18.59
CA LEU A 28 -3.21 10.79 -17.34
C LEU A 28 -3.96 11.45 -16.19
N PHE A 29 -5.28 11.69 -16.34
CA PHE A 29 -6.11 11.67 -15.15
C PHE A 29 -6.19 10.22 -14.71
N PRO A 30 -5.62 9.83 -13.55
CA PRO A 30 -5.80 8.49 -13.05
C PRO A 30 -7.31 8.22 -13.04
N SER A 31 -7.71 7.09 -13.62
CA SER A 31 -9.06 6.59 -13.49
C SER A 31 -9.32 6.38 -12.01
N ASN A 32 -9.93 7.36 -11.35
CA ASN A 32 -10.29 7.30 -9.94
C ASN A 32 -11.41 6.25 -9.79
N ILE A 33 -11.03 4.99 -9.61
CA ILE A 33 -11.96 3.91 -9.30
C ILE A 33 -12.38 4.10 -7.84
N GLY A 34 -13.60 4.59 -7.64
CA GLY A 34 -14.20 4.74 -6.32
C GLY A 34 -15.14 3.58 -6.00
N CYS A 35 -15.49 3.46 -4.72
CA CYS A 35 -16.54 2.55 -4.26
C CYS A 35 -17.75 3.38 -3.79
N ALA A 36 -18.97 2.98 -4.17
CA ALA A 36 -20.18 3.52 -3.58
C ALA A 36 -20.36 2.90 -2.18
N ILE A 37 -20.20 3.70 -1.13
CA ILE A 37 -20.36 3.25 0.25
C ILE A 37 -21.79 3.59 0.71
N SER A 38 -22.57 2.58 1.07
CA SER A 38 -23.90 2.75 1.67
C SER A 38 -24.07 1.80 2.85
N GLY A 39 -24.73 2.26 3.91
CA GLY A 39 -25.06 1.42 5.08
C GLY A 39 -23.89 1.05 6.00
N ALA A 40 -22.69 1.57 5.80
CA ALA A 40 -21.54 1.37 6.69
C ALA A 40 -21.45 2.50 7.73
N SER A 41 -21.06 2.16 8.97
CA SER A 41 -20.60 3.17 9.93
C SER A 41 -19.24 3.69 9.46
N LEU A 42 -19.20 4.94 9.02
CA LEU A 42 -17.97 5.60 8.59
C LEU A 42 -17.16 5.97 9.84
N VAL A 43 -15.99 5.37 9.98
CA VAL A 43 -15.01 5.72 11.01
C VAL A 43 -13.81 6.35 10.32
N ASN A 44 -13.35 7.48 10.85
CA ASN A 44 -12.24 8.21 10.26
C ASN A 44 -10.89 7.54 10.59
N GLY A 45 -9.99 7.55 9.61
CA GLY A 45 -8.61 7.09 9.74
C GLY A 45 -8.32 5.77 9.03
N PHE A 46 -7.05 5.42 8.99
CA PHE A 46 -6.57 4.15 8.45
C PHE A 46 -6.62 3.04 9.51
N SER A 47 -6.64 1.80 9.03
CA SER A 47 -6.30 0.62 9.79
C SER A 47 -4.89 0.17 9.38
N ALA A 48 -4.03 -0.11 10.36
CA ALA A 48 -2.71 -0.68 10.14
C ALA A 48 -2.62 -2.10 10.69
N ASN A 49 -2.11 -3.01 9.88
CA ASN A 49 -1.56 -4.27 10.36
C ASN A 49 -0.04 -4.16 10.38
N ILE A 50 0.57 -4.47 11.53
CA ILE A 50 2.02 -4.44 11.73
C ILE A 50 2.52 -5.87 11.78
N TYR A 51 3.48 -6.21 10.93
CA TYR A 51 4.05 -7.54 10.83
C TYR A 51 5.52 -7.54 11.26
N ALA A 52 5.95 -8.68 11.79
CA ALA A 52 7.34 -8.89 12.17
C ALA A 52 8.23 -8.83 10.94
N TYR A 53 9.35 -8.13 11.06
CA TYR A 53 10.40 -8.12 10.05
C TYR A 53 11.75 -8.35 10.74
N THR A 54 12.63 -9.11 10.10
CA THR A 54 13.92 -9.46 10.70
C THR A 54 14.83 -8.24 10.74
N TYR A 55 15.36 -7.91 11.92
CA TYR A 55 16.29 -6.79 12.06
C TYR A 55 17.54 -7.00 11.21
N SER A 56 18.02 -5.95 10.54
CA SER A 56 19.17 -5.94 9.63
C SER A 56 19.04 -6.81 8.37
N ASP A 57 17.89 -7.46 8.16
CA ASP A 57 17.66 -8.20 6.92
C ASP A 57 17.29 -7.25 5.78
N MET A 58 18.01 -7.39 4.67
CA MET A 58 17.83 -6.59 3.46
C MET A 58 17.50 -7.46 2.25
N SER A 59 17.26 -8.78 2.44
CA SER A 59 16.96 -9.70 1.34
C SER A 59 15.71 -9.28 0.55
N ASP A 60 14.74 -8.67 1.23
CA ASP A 60 13.46 -8.30 0.64
C ASP A 60 13.43 -6.87 0.08
N TYR A 61 14.51 -6.10 0.20
CA TYR A 61 14.56 -4.69 -0.24
C TYR A 61 14.15 -4.49 -1.71
N SER A 62 14.38 -5.48 -2.57
CA SER A 62 14.00 -5.48 -3.99
C SER A 62 13.10 -6.66 -4.39
N ASN A 63 12.58 -7.41 -3.41
CA ASN A 63 11.76 -8.59 -3.68
C ASN A 63 10.31 -8.20 -4.01
N ALA A 64 9.92 -8.35 -5.27
CA ALA A 64 8.57 -7.99 -5.72
C ALA A 64 7.46 -8.80 -5.03
N ALA A 65 7.72 -10.08 -4.71
CA ALA A 65 6.74 -10.93 -4.06
C ALA A 65 6.49 -10.48 -2.61
N TYR A 66 7.56 -10.06 -1.92
CA TYR A 66 7.47 -9.43 -0.61
C TYR A 66 6.53 -8.23 -0.63
N PHE A 67 6.75 -7.26 -1.53
CA PHE A 67 5.88 -6.08 -1.64
C PHE A 67 4.45 -6.38 -2.13
N ASN A 68 4.22 -7.53 -2.74
CA ASN A 68 2.89 -7.96 -3.19
C ASN A 68 2.09 -8.73 -2.12
N GLY A 69 2.66 -8.97 -0.94
CA GLY A 69 1.92 -9.56 0.19
C GLY A 69 2.69 -10.56 1.03
N ASP A 70 3.84 -11.07 0.57
CA ASP A 70 4.59 -12.08 1.34
C ASP A 70 5.18 -11.52 2.65
N TYR A 71 5.12 -10.21 2.89
CA TYR A 71 5.40 -9.63 4.20
C TYR A 71 4.44 -10.10 5.31
N ALA A 72 3.24 -10.56 4.96
CA ALA A 72 2.16 -10.85 5.90
C ALA A 72 2.30 -12.23 6.57
N THR A 73 3.48 -12.57 7.07
CA THR A 73 3.78 -13.89 7.66
C THR A 73 3.52 -13.98 9.16
N SER A 74 3.77 -12.90 9.91
CA SER A 74 3.62 -12.87 11.36
C SER A 74 3.06 -11.53 11.82
N LEU A 75 1.76 -11.48 12.11
CA LEU A 75 1.08 -10.29 12.61
C LEU A 75 1.49 -10.02 14.06
N LEU A 76 2.05 -8.84 14.33
CA LEU A 76 2.40 -8.37 15.66
C LEU A 76 1.22 -7.69 16.35
N THR A 77 0.58 -6.75 15.64
CA THR A 77 -0.53 -5.96 16.19
C THR A 77 -1.34 -5.31 15.07
N THR A 78 -2.55 -4.89 15.42
CA THR A 78 -3.45 -4.12 14.55
C THR A 78 -3.81 -2.82 15.27
N VAL A 79 -3.78 -1.72 14.53
CA VAL A 79 -4.14 -0.39 15.03
C VAL A 79 -5.22 0.20 14.14
N SER A 80 -6.32 0.63 14.74
CA SER A 80 -7.44 1.27 14.03
C SER A 80 -7.47 2.78 14.27
N ASN A 81 -8.18 3.50 13.41
CA ASN A 81 -8.49 4.93 13.55
C ASN A 81 -7.23 5.82 13.53
N ILE A 82 -6.24 5.46 12.71
CA ILE A 82 -5.02 6.26 12.51
C ILE A 82 -5.38 7.47 11.66
N ALA A 83 -5.54 8.63 12.30
CA ALA A 83 -5.88 9.88 11.61
C ALA A 83 -4.67 10.48 10.86
N ASP A 84 -3.48 10.36 11.43
CA ASP A 84 -2.22 10.81 10.82
C ASP A 84 -1.22 9.64 10.75
N PRO A 85 -1.06 9.02 9.57
CA PRO A 85 -0.13 7.90 9.39
C PRO A 85 1.32 8.36 9.25
N ASN A 86 1.61 9.66 9.18
CA ASN A 86 2.99 10.11 9.00
C ASN A 86 3.81 9.84 10.27
N PHE A 87 5.02 9.32 10.08
CA PHE A 87 6.00 9.18 11.14
C PHE A 87 7.41 9.37 10.57
N VAL A 88 8.34 9.76 11.43
CA VAL A 88 9.76 9.90 11.08
C VAL A 88 10.58 9.24 12.17
N ASN A 89 11.49 8.34 11.78
CA ASN A 89 12.48 7.74 12.66
C ASN A 89 13.88 7.98 12.07
N ASN A 90 14.57 8.99 12.58
CA ASN A 90 15.93 9.35 12.16
C ASN A 90 17.00 8.89 13.15
N GLN A 91 16.67 7.91 14.00
CA GLN A 91 17.58 7.41 15.01
C GLN A 91 18.40 6.23 14.45
N GLY A 92 19.72 6.31 14.56
CA GLY A 92 20.62 5.22 14.26
C GLY A 92 20.68 4.24 15.43
N TYR A 93 19.74 3.30 15.51
CA TYR A 93 19.76 2.26 16.53
C TYR A 93 20.80 1.19 16.16
N ALA A 94 21.63 0.79 17.14
CA ALA A 94 22.62 -0.27 16.96
C ALA A 94 22.00 -1.68 17.03
N SER A 95 20.78 -1.80 17.56
CA SER A 95 20.05 -3.06 17.73
C SER A 95 18.56 -2.85 17.49
N SER A 96 17.83 -3.97 17.33
CA SER A 96 16.37 -3.92 17.31
C SER A 96 15.83 -3.19 18.55
N THR A 97 14.96 -2.22 18.33
CA THR A 97 14.45 -1.33 19.38
C THR A 97 12.93 -1.23 19.26
N THR A 98 12.26 -1.32 20.40
CA THR A 98 10.80 -1.12 20.51
C THR A 98 10.50 0.32 20.90
N SER A 99 9.49 0.92 20.26
CA SER A 99 9.00 2.25 20.60
C SER A 99 7.52 2.37 20.23
N GLN A 100 6.88 3.45 20.68
CA GLN A 100 5.50 3.73 20.34
C GLN A 100 5.34 4.16 18.88
N LEU A 101 4.40 3.53 18.18
CA LEU A 101 3.87 3.97 16.89
C LEU A 101 2.35 3.88 16.94
N TRP A 102 1.67 5.00 16.70
CA TRP A 102 0.20 5.09 16.72
C TRP A 102 -0.47 4.52 17.99
N GLY A 103 0.19 4.70 19.14
CA GLY A 103 -0.34 4.31 20.46
C GLY A 103 -0.06 2.87 20.89
N VAL A 104 0.68 2.09 20.09
CA VAL A 104 1.11 0.72 20.44
C VAL A 104 2.62 0.59 20.37
N ASP A 105 3.18 -0.34 21.14
CA ASP A 105 4.61 -0.67 21.10
C ASP A 105 4.91 -1.55 19.88
N VAL A 106 5.87 -1.11 19.05
CA VAL A 106 6.31 -1.82 17.85
C VAL A 106 7.84 -1.85 17.76
N PRO A 107 8.44 -2.85 17.11
CA PRO A 107 9.87 -2.85 16.81
C PRO A 107 10.19 -1.80 15.74
N ILE A 108 10.28 -0.51 16.12
CA ILE A 108 10.36 0.67 15.24
C ILE A 108 11.55 0.65 14.27
N THR A 109 12.53 -0.22 14.52
CA THR A 109 13.70 -0.47 13.68
C THR A 109 13.48 -1.49 12.57
N ASN A 110 12.47 -2.36 12.70
CA ASN A 110 12.25 -3.51 11.82
C ASN A 110 10.80 -4.01 11.90
N PHE A 111 9.95 -3.49 11.03
CA PHE A 111 8.58 -3.96 10.86
C PHE A 111 8.13 -3.74 9.42
N ALA A 112 7.12 -4.49 9.00
CA ALA A 112 6.31 -4.14 7.83
C ALA A 112 4.96 -3.59 8.30
N ALA A 113 4.50 -2.50 7.68
CA ALA A 113 3.18 -1.94 7.95
C ALA A 113 2.33 -1.95 6.70
N GLN A 114 1.14 -2.53 6.80
CA GLN A 114 0.09 -2.45 5.80
C GLN A 114 -0.97 -1.47 6.29
N LEU A 115 -1.02 -0.29 5.65
CA LEU A 115 -2.07 0.70 5.87
C LEU A 115 -3.22 0.47 4.89
N THR A 116 -4.44 0.39 5.40
CA THR A 116 -5.67 0.17 4.63
C THR A 116 -6.74 1.16 5.04
N GLY A 117 -7.53 1.61 4.08
CA GLY A 117 -8.60 2.59 4.30
C GLY A 117 -9.22 3.04 3.00
N TYR A 118 -10.22 3.91 3.11
CA TYR A 118 -10.88 4.53 1.96
C TYR A 118 -10.51 6.02 1.90
N PHE A 119 -10.01 6.47 0.75
CA PHE A 119 -9.88 7.90 0.49
C PHE A 119 -11.22 8.46 0.04
N TYR A 120 -11.70 9.48 0.74
CA TYR A 120 -12.88 10.24 0.36
C TYR A 120 -12.47 11.67 0.00
N GLY A 121 -12.39 11.94 -1.30
CA GLY A 121 -12.11 13.27 -1.81
C GLY A 121 -13.38 14.14 -1.75
N LYS A 122 -13.28 15.32 -1.15
CA LYS A 122 -14.29 16.36 -1.31
C LYS A 122 -13.99 17.10 -2.62
N LEU A 123 -14.92 17.02 -3.57
CA LEU A 123 -14.91 17.81 -4.82
C LEU A 123 -15.36 19.24 -4.55
#